data_AF-A0A959FPF0-F1
#
_entry.id   AF-A0A959FPF0-F1
#
_cell.length_a   1.000
_cell.length_b   1.000
_cell.length_c   1.000
_cell.angle_alpha   90.00
_cell.angle_beta   90.00
_cell.angle_gamma   90.00
#
_symmetry.space_group_name_H-M   'P 1'
#
loop_
_entity.id
_entity.type
_entity.pdbx_description
1 polymer ?
#
loop_
_entity_poly.entity_id
_entity_poly.type
_entity_poly.pdbx_seq_one_letter_code
_entity_poly.pdbx_strand_id
1 'polypeptide(L)'
;IGGAMAYTFMKAKGGQTGNSLTEEDKLDLANSLVEKAKEKGVQLLLPVDSVVADDFSNDAQHKVTPSDAIPDGWMGLDIGPEARTAFSAVIHASKTILWNGPMGVFEMEHFAQGTKTIALAAAEATEKGAFSLIGGGDSVAAVNQMGLSERVSFVSTGGGAMLEFLEGKELPGIAAMKA
;
A
#
# COMPACT_ATOMS: atom_id res chain seq x y z
N ILE A 1 0.18 -5.53 0.42
CA ILE A 1 0.62 -4.72 -0.74
C ILE A 1 -0.62 -4.09 -1.35
N GLY A 2 -0.59 -2.82 -1.73
CA GLY A 2 -1.71 -2.09 -2.35
C GLY A 2 -1.21 -1.07 -3.37
N GLY A 3 -2.06 -0.11 -3.73
CA GLY A 3 -1.73 0.91 -4.73
C GLY A 3 -1.44 0.30 -6.10
N ALA A 4 -0.80 1.09 -6.98
CA ALA A 4 -0.43 0.64 -8.32
C ALA A 4 0.47 -0.61 -8.31
N MET A 5 1.34 -0.74 -7.30
CA MET A 5 2.24 -1.88 -7.14
C MET A 5 1.50 -3.22 -7.14
N ALA A 6 0.28 -3.28 -6.58
CA ALA A 6 -0.50 -4.52 -6.53
C ALA A 6 -0.77 -5.10 -7.93
N TYR A 7 -0.94 -4.26 -8.95
CA TYR A 7 -1.27 -4.73 -10.30
C TYR A 7 -0.09 -5.40 -10.99
N THR A 8 1.15 -5.00 -10.72
CA THR A 8 2.34 -5.76 -11.18
C THR A 8 2.32 -7.18 -10.62
N PHE A 9 1.97 -7.37 -9.34
CA PHE A 9 1.83 -8.70 -8.74
C PHE A 9 0.63 -9.49 -9.31
N MET A 10 -0.51 -8.83 -9.56
CA MET A 10 -1.67 -9.52 -10.15
C MET A 10 -1.39 -9.99 -11.57
N LYS A 11 -0.77 -9.13 -12.39
CA LYS A 11 -0.37 -9.46 -13.75
C LYS A 11 0.68 -10.56 -13.79
N ALA A 12 1.66 -10.53 -12.88
CA ALA A 12 2.69 -11.58 -12.78
C ALA A 12 2.11 -12.97 -12.50
N LYS A 13 0.98 -13.03 -11.77
CA LYS A 13 0.22 -14.26 -11.48
C LYS A 13 -0.72 -14.68 -12.62
N GLY A 14 -0.73 -13.97 -13.74
CA GLY A 14 -1.60 -14.23 -14.89
C GLY A 14 -2.98 -13.57 -14.83
N GLY A 15 -3.20 -12.64 -13.89
CA GLY A 15 -4.45 -11.87 -13.78
C GLY A 15 -4.59 -10.78 -14.86
N GLN A 16 -5.83 -10.41 -15.17
CA GLN A 16 -6.14 -9.30 -16.06
C GLN A 16 -6.25 -8.00 -15.25
N THR A 17 -5.42 -7.02 -15.59
CA THR A 17 -5.33 -5.73 -14.86
C THR A 17 -5.86 -4.54 -15.65
N GLY A 18 -6.49 -4.76 -16.81
CA GLY A 18 -6.96 -3.69 -17.71
C GLY A 18 -5.86 -2.66 -18.01
N ASN A 19 -6.20 -1.39 -17.87
CA ASN A 19 -5.30 -0.24 -18.03
C ASN A 19 -4.58 0.17 -16.74
N SER A 20 -4.63 -0.66 -15.68
CA SER A 20 -3.97 -0.33 -14.42
C SER A 20 -2.46 -0.21 -14.61
N LEU A 21 -1.84 0.72 -13.87
CA LEU A 21 -0.39 0.93 -13.92
C LEU A 21 0.34 -0.34 -13.49
N THR A 22 1.15 -0.89 -14.40
CA THR A 22 1.91 -2.12 -14.21
C THR A 22 3.35 -1.94 -14.71
N GLU A 23 4.30 -2.52 -14.00
CA GLU A 23 5.71 -2.55 -14.41
C GLU A 23 6.02 -3.89 -15.10
N GLU A 24 5.87 -3.93 -16.43
CA GLU A 24 6.03 -5.16 -17.22
C GLU A 24 7.43 -5.79 -17.08
N ASP A 25 8.46 -4.97 -16.89
CA ASP A 25 9.84 -5.43 -16.69
C ASP A 25 10.10 -6.00 -15.30
N LYS A 26 9.10 -5.95 -14.39
CA LYS A 26 9.19 -6.45 -13.00
C LYS A 26 8.35 -7.69 -12.73
N LEU A 27 7.67 -8.27 -13.73
CA LEU A 27 6.79 -9.42 -13.51
C LEU A 27 7.55 -10.65 -12.97
N ASP A 28 8.71 -10.97 -13.55
CA ASP A 28 9.56 -12.07 -13.07
C ASP A 28 10.05 -11.83 -11.64
N LEU A 29 10.41 -10.59 -11.32
CA LEU A 29 10.78 -10.19 -9.97
C LEU A 29 9.61 -10.38 -9.01
N ALA A 30 8.41 -9.90 -9.35
CA ALA A 30 7.21 -10.05 -8.53
C ALA A 30 6.91 -11.52 -8.21
N ASN A 31 7.00 -12.41 -9.21
CA ASN A 31 6.84 -13.86 -9.01
C ASN A 31 7.91 -14.43 -8.07
N SER A 32 9.17 -14.07 -8.27
CA SER A 32 10.26 -14.52 -7.38
C SER A 32 10.07 -14.05 -5.93
N LEU A 33 9.52 -12.84 -5.72
CA LEU A 33 9.24 -12.30 -4.39
C LEU A 33 8.08 -13.03 -3.71
N VAL A 34 7.05 -13.42 -4.46
CA VAL A 34 5.94 -14.23 -3.93
C VAL A 34 6.44 -15.60 -3.47
N GLU A 35 7.27 -16.28 -4.25
CA GLU A 35 7.84 -17.57 -3.85
C GLU A 35 8.78 -17.43 -2.65
N LYS A 36 9.66 -16.43 -2.66
CA LYS A 36 10.53 -16.13 -1.51
C LYS A 36 9.75 -15.80 -0.24
N ALA A 37 8.61 -15.12 -0.35
CA ALA A 37 7.73 -14.86 0.78
C ALA A 37 7.17 -16.17 1.36
N LYS A 38 6.68 -17.07 0.50
CA LYS A 38 6.20 -18.40 0.93
C LYS A 38 7.30 -19.23 1.60
N GLU A 39 8.48 -19.30 1.01
CA GLU A 39 9.64 -20.02 1.57
C GLU A 39 10.03 -19.52 2.96
N LYS A 40 9.89 -18.21 3.20
CA LYS A 40 10.18 -17.58 4.50
C LYS A 40 8.99 -17.59 5.47
N GLY A 41 7.86 -18.19 5.11
CA GLY A 41 6.64 -18.16 5.92
C GLY A 41 6.05 -16.76 6.09
N VAL A 42 6.36 -15.84 5.18
CA VAL A 42 5.80 -14.48 5.17
C VAL A 42 4.44 -14.51 4.49
N GLN A 43 3.39 -14.09 5.21
CA GLN A 43 2.07 -13.91 4.64
C GLN A 43 2.04 -12.66 3.74
N LEU A 44 2.17 -12.86 2.43
CA LEU A 44 2.05 -11.79 1.44
C LEU A 44 0.58 -11.63 1.05
N LEU A 45 -0.02 -10.48 1.43
CA LEU A 45 -1.41 -10.16 1.13
C LEU A 45 -1.50 -9.17 -0.06
N LEU A 46 -2.29 -9.56 -1.06
CA LEU A 46 -2.67 -8.74 -2.22
C LEU A 46 -4.18 -8.43 -2.11
N PRO A 47 -4.65 -7.29 -2.66
CA PRO A 47 -6.07 -6.95 -2.62
C PRO A 47 -6.87 -7.95 -3.45
N VAL A 48 -7.96 -8.49 -2.91
CA VAL A 48 -8.82 -9.43 -3.66
C VAL A 48 -9.72 -8.68 -4.65
N ASP A 49 -10.09 -7.45 -4.31
CA ASP A 49 -10.91 -6.55 -5.09
C ASP A 49 -10.30 -5.14 -5.16
N SER A 50 -10.65 -4.43 -6.22
CA SER A 50 -10.20 -3.06 -6.51
C SER A 50 -11.40 -2.19 -6.86
N VAL A 51 -11.35 -0.92 -6.45
CA VAL A 51 -12.16 0.13 -7.06
C VAL A 51 -11.48 0.53 -8.36
N VAL A 52 -12.19 0.36 -9.47
CA VAL A 52 -11.71 0.62 -10.82
C VAL A 52 -12.49 1.75 -11.45
N ALA A 53 -11.85 2.52 -12.33
CA ALA A 53 -12.47 3.59 -13.10
C ALA A 53 -12.14 3.48 -14.58
N ASP A 54 -12.97 4.07 -15.45
CA ASP A 54 -12.78 4.13 -16.89
C ASP A 54 -11.88 5.29 -17.37
N ASP A 55 -11.51 6.20 -16.46
CA ASP A 55 -10.55 7.28 -16.68
C ASP A 55 -9.81 7.64 -15.38
N PHE A 56 -8.65 8.28 -15.49
CA PHE A 56 -7.89 8.81 -14.34
C PHE A 56 -8.47 10.16 -13.90
N SER A 57 -9.70 10.14 -13.40
CA SER A 57 -10.42 11.33 -12.96
C SER A 57 -11.33 11.00 -11.78
N ASN A 58 -11.46 11.95 -10.85
CA ASN A 58 -12.42 11.81 -9.75
C ASN A 58 -13.86 11.69 -10.25
N ASP A 59 -14.18 12.23 -11.44
CA ASP A 59 -15.55 12.21 -11.99
C ASP A 59 -15.80 11.01 -12.94
N ALA A 60 -14.83 10.10 -13.07
CA ALA A 60 -14.92 8.91 -13.91
C ALA A 60 -16.02 7.95 -13.41
N GLN A 61 -16.54 7.11 -14.30
CA GLN A 61 -17.40 6.01 -13.87
C GLN A 61 -16.54 5.04 -13.07
N HIS A 62 -17.00 4.64 -11.88
CA HIS A 62 -16.27 3.70 -11.05
C HIS A 62 -17.14 2.52 -10.59
N LYS A 63 -16.50 1.37 -10.40
CA LYS A 63 -17.11 0.15 -9.88
C LYS A 63 -16.10 -0.67 -9.10
N VAL A 64 -16.55 -1.72 -8.43
CA VAL A 64 -15.68 -2.70 -7.78
C VAL A 64 -15.56 -3.94 -8.68
N THR A 65 -14.35 -4.45 -8.85
CA THR A 65 -14.08 -5.71 -9.55
C THR A 65 -13.04 -6.52 -8.78
N PRO A 66 -12.94 -7.84 -9.03
CA PRO A 66 -11.76 -8.59 -8.62
C PRO A 66 -10.50 -7.92 -9.16
N SER A 67 -9.45 -7.84 -8.35
CA SER A 67 -8.20 -7.16 -8.72
C SER A 67 -7.41 -7.90 -9.82
N ASP A 68 -7.74 -9.17 -10.07
CA ASP A 68 -7.17 -10.03 -11.11
C ASP A 68 -8.10 -10.22 -12.33
N ALA A 69 -9.23 -9.50 -12.38
CA ALA A 69 -10.19 -9.54 -13.48
C ALA A 69 -10.71 -8.13 -13.81
N ILE A 70 -9.80 -7.15 -13.89
CA ILE A 70 -10.12 -5.77 -14.25
C ILE A 70 -10.40 -5.72 -15.76
N PRO A 71 -11.58 -5.23 -16.20
CA PRO A 71 -11.91 -5.15 -17.62
C PRO A 71 -10.98 -4.23 -18.42
N ASP A 72 -10.78 -4.53 -19.70
CA ASP A 72 -10.06 -3.63 -20.60
C ASP A 72 -10.73 -2.25 -20.67
N GLY A 73 -9.91 -1.20 -20.76
CA GLY A 73 -10.39 0.18 -20.67
C GLY A 73 -10.59 0.70 -19.24
N TRP A 74 -10.56 -0.16 -18.22
CA TRP A 74 -10.67 0.22 -16.82
C TRP A 74 -9.32 0.10 -16.10
N MET A 75 -9.10 0.91 -15.08
CA MET A 75 -7.89 0.90 -14.26
C MET A 75 -8.22 0.92 -12.78
N GLY A 76 -7.48 0.17 -11.98
CA GLY A 76 -7.64 0.16 -10.53
C GLY A 76 -6.98 1.36 -9.88
N LEU A 77 -7.78 2.13 -9.13
CA LEU A 77 -7.38 3.39 -8.50
C LEU A 77 -7.44 3.35 -6.98
N ASP A 78 -8.06 2.34 -6.37
CA ASP A 78 -8.04 2.09 -4.94
C ASP A 78 -8.31 0.60 -4.64
N ILE A 79 -8.03 0.16 -3.42
CA ILE A 79 -8.42 -1.18 -2.97
C ILE A 79 -9.92 -1.25 -2.70
N GLY A 80 -10.55 -2.37 -3.02
CA GLY A 80 -11.98 -2.61 -2.82
C GLY A 80 -12.36 -2.87 -1.35
N PRO A 81 -13.66 -2.93 -1.04
CA PRO A 81 -14.16 -3.15 0.31
C PRO A 81 -13.68 -4.47 0.95
N GLU A 82 -13.56 -5.57 0.20
CA GLU A 82 -13.13 -6.84 0.77
C GLU A 82 -11.65 -6.81 1.16
N ALA A 83 -10.81 -6.24 0.30
CA ALA A 83 -9.41 -6.00 0.56
C ALA A 83 -9.22 -5.10 1.79
N ARG A 84 -10.01 -4.02 1.91
CA ARG A 84 -10.00 -3.13 3.09
C ARG A 84 -10.25 -3.91 4.37
N THR A 85 -11.29 -4.73 4.41
CA THR A 85 -11.61 -5.57 5.58
C THR A 85 -10.47 -6.53 5.92
N ALA A 86 -9.94 -7.24 4.93
CA ALA A 86 -8.86 -8.20 5.13
C ALA A 86 -7.58 -7.53 5.65
N PHE A 87 -7.23 -6.37 5.09
CA PHE A 87 -6.01 -5.64 5.46
C PHE A 87 -6.14 -5.06 6.86
N SER A 88 -7.27 -4.44 7.20
CA SER A 88 -7.52 -3.93 8.55
C SER A 88 -7.46 -5.03 9.62
N ALA A 89 -7.98 -6.23 9.32
CA ALA A 89 -7.89 -7.35 10.24
C ALA A 89 -6.43 -7.73 10.56
N VAL A 90 -5.57 -7.80 9.54
CA VAL A 90 -4.13 -8.06 9.72
C VAL A 90 -3.45 -6.94 10.51
N ILE A 91 -3.78 -5.68 10.23
CA ILE A 91 -3.22 -4.52 10.93
C ILE A 91 -3.59 -4.55 12.42
N HIS A 92 -4.86 -4.80 12.76
CA HIS A 92 -5.28 -4.89 14.17
C HIS A 92 -4.68 -6.07 14.92
N ALA A 93 -4.30 -7.14 14.22
CA ALA A 93 -3.61 -8.28 14.81
C ALA A 93 -2.09 -8.05 14.96
N SER A 94 -1.55 -6.98 14.38
CA SER A 94 -0.11 -6.71 14.34
C SER A 94 0.35 -5.89 15.55
N LYS A 95 1.54 -6.22 16.08
CA LYS A 95 2.18 -5.46 17.18
C LYS A 95 3.10 -4.35 16.68
N THR A 96 3.56 -4.47 15.44
CA THR A 96 4.46 -3.51 14.80
C THR A 96 3.99 -3.33 13.36
N ILE A 97 3.76 -2.10 12.97
CA ILE A 97 3.18 -1.72 11.69
C ILE A 97 4.15 -0.75 11.02
N LEU A 98 4.55 -1.05 9.80
CA LEU A 98 5.27 -0.15 8.91
C LEU A 98 4.37 0.11 7.71
N TRP A 99 4.01 1.37 7.49
CA TRP A 99 3.21 1.75 6.33
C TRP A 99 3.95 2.75 5.46
N ASN A 100 4.12 2.42 4.18
CA ASN A 100 4.73 3.27 3.17
C ASN A 100 4.02 3.10 1.82
N GLY A 101 3.42 4.19 1.33
CA GLY A 101 2.65 4.25 0.09
C GLY A 101 1.14 4.17 0.33
N PRO A 102 0.32 5.03 -0.31
CA PRO A 102 -1.13 4.98 -0.21
C PRO A 102 -1.70 3.71 -0.88
N MET A 103 -2.97 3.40 -0.58
CA MET A 103 -3.65 2.22 -1.14
C MET A 103 -4.33 2.50 -2.49
N GLY A 104 -4.52 3.78 -2.80
CA GLY A 104 -5.15 4.30 -4.00
C GLY A 104 -4.76 5.76 -4.23
N VAL A 105 -5.36 6.38 -5.25
CA VAL A 105 -5.18 7.80 -5.61
C VAL A 105 -5.95 8.67 -4.62
N PHE A 106 -5.41 8.81 -3.41
CA PHE A 106 -6.13 9.38 -2.26
C PHE A 106 -6.44 10.87 -2.39
N GLU A 107 -5.81 11.55 -3.35
CA GLU A 107 -6.10 12.92 -3.76
C GLU A 107 -7.49 13.04 -4.41
N MET A 108 -8.05 11.93 -4.89
CA MET A 108 -9.40 11.84 -5.46
C MET A 108 -10.35 11.18 -4.45
N GLU A 109 -11.42 11.87 -4.07
CA GLU A 109 -12.33 11.44 -3.01
C GLU A 109 -12.91 10.03 -3.24
N HIS A 110 -13.25 9.70 -4.49
CA HIS A 110 -13.79 8.38 -4.85
C HIS A 110 -12.75 7.25 -4.73
N PHE A 111 -11.45 7.57 -4.69
CA PHE A 111 -10.34 6.61 -4.63
C PHE A 111 -9.49 6.75 -3.35
N ALA A 112 -9.99 7.47 -2.35
CA ALA A 112 -9.30 7.71 -1.09
C ALA A 112 -9.66 6.72 0.03
N GLN A 113 -10.71 5.92 -0.14
CA GLN A 113 -11.30 5.15 0.97
C GLN A 113 -10.40 4.03 1.48
N GLY A 114 -9.63 3.38 0.61
CA GLY A 114 -8.65 2.38 1.01
C GLY A 114 -7.53 2.99 1.84
N THR A 115 -6.95 4.09 1.37
CA THR A 115 -5.91 4.84 2.11
C THR A 115 -6.45 5.29 3.47
N LYS A 116 -7.67 5.84 3.51
CA LYS A 116 -8.34 6.25 4.75
C LYS A 116 -8.50 5.08 5.72
N THR A 117 -8.94 3.93 5.21
CA THR A 117 -9.17 2.74 6.02
C THR A 117 -7.89 2.21 6.64
N ILE A 118 -6.78 2.15 5.88
CA ILE A 118 -5.49 1.69 6.39
C ILE A 118 -4.89 2.68 7.39
N ALA A 119 -5.02 3.98 7.15
CA ALA A 119 -4.58 5.02 8.09
C ALA A 119 -5.32 4.90 9.44
N LEU A 120 -6.65 4.73 9.39
CA LEU A 120 -7.47 4.53 10.59
C LEU A 120 -7.12 3.24 11.31
N ALA A 121 -6.99 2.12 10.58
CA ALA A 121 -6.63 0.84 11.18
C ALA A 121 -5.28 0.88 11.91
N ALA A 122 -4.29 1.57 11.32
CA ALA A 122 -2.97 1.76 11.94
C ALA A 122 -3.06 2.62 13.21
N ALA A 123 -3.80 3.73 13.17
CA ALA A 123 -4.03 4.59 14.33
C ALA A 123 -4.73 3.83 15.47
N GLU A 124 -5.82 3.12 15.16
CA GLU A 124 -6.57 2.33 16.14
C GLU A 124 -5.74 1.17 16.73
N ALA A 125 -4.91 0.50 15.92
CA ALA A 125 -3.99 -0.52 16.42
C ALA A 125 -2.95 0.09 17.37
N THR A 126 -2.50 1.31 17.09
CA THR A 126 -1.56 2.04 17.94
C THR A 126 -2.16 2.41 19.28
N GLU A 127 -3.40 2.91 19.29
CA GLU A 127 -4.17 3.18 20.51
C GLU A 127 -4.37 1.91 21.36
N LYS A 128 -4.41 0.74 20.72
CA LYS A 128 -4.47 -0.58 21.37
C LYS A 128 -3.09 -1.14 21.78
N GLY A 129 -2.01 -0.36 21.60
CA GLY A 129 -0.67 -0.70 22.07
C GLY A 129 0.28 -1.26 21.02
N ALA A 130 -0.09 -1.28 19.74
CA ALA A 130 0.87 -1.56 18.66
C ALA A 130 1.82 -0.37 18.45
N PHE A 131 3.01 -0.64 17.92
CA PHE A 131 3.89 0.40 17.39
C PHE A 131 3.58 0.62 15.91
N SER A 132 3.30 1.85 15.49
CA SER A 132 3.10 2.19 14.07
C SER A 132 4.10 3.22 13.58
N LEU A 133 4.73 2.91 12.46
CA LEU A 133 5.65 3.78 11.74
C LEU A 133 5.07 4.06 10.36
N ILE A 134 4.77 5.33 10.11
CA ILE A 134 4.27 5.81 8.83
C ILE A 134 5.41 6.52 8.12
N GLY A 135 5.73 6.11 6.90
CA GLY A 135 6.80 6.72 6.10
C GLY A 135 6.39 6.94 4.66
N GLY A 136 7.12 7.82 3.98
CA GLY A 136 6.82 8.21 2.60
C GLY A 136 5.94 9.46 2.56
N GLY A 137 6.28 10.40 1.66
CA GLY A 137 5.63 11.71 1.59
C GLY A 137 4.11 11.61 1.48
N ASP A 138 3.61 10.70 0.65
CA ASP A 138 2.18 10.53 0.40
C ASP A 138 1.43 9.89 1.57
N SER A 139 1.99 8.87 2.22
CA SER A 139 1.39 8.29 3.43
C SER A 139 1.38 9.29 4.60
N VAL A 140 2.44 10.08 4.74
CA VAL A 140 2.52 11.17 5.73
C VAL A 140 1.46 12.23 5.42
N ALA A 141 1.32 12.63 4.15
CA ALA A 141 0.30 13.58 3.72
C ALA A 141 -1.12 13.06 4.00
N ALA A 142 -1.41 11.79 3.71
CA ALA A 142 -2.69 11.17 3.98
C ALA A 142 -3.03 11.17 5.48
N VAL A 143 -2.10 10.76 6.35
CA VAL A 143 -2.30 10.76 7.81
C VAL A 143 -2.52 12.18 8.35
N ASN A 144 -1.79 13.17 7.82
CA ASN A 144 -1.94 14.57 8.22
C ASN A 144 -3.30 15.15 7.77
N GLN A 145 -3.72 14.92 6.53
CA GLN A 145 -5.03 15.36 6.02
C GLN A 145 -6.19 14.79 6.83
N MET A 146 -6.01 13.59 7.40
CA MET A 146 -7.01 12.93 8.25
C MET A 146 -6.92 13.31 9.73
N GLY A 147 -5.95 14.14 10.14
CA GLY A 147 -5.74 14.51 11.54
C GLY A 147 -5.32 13.33 12.43
N LEU A 148 -4.62 12.35 11.86
CA LEU A 148 -4.23 11.11 12.56
C LEU A 148 -2.76 11.09 13.00
N SER A 149 -1.99 12.16 12.75
CA SER A 149 -0.54 12.20 13.03
C SER A 149 -0.20 11.93 14.50
N GLU A 150 -1.00 12.45 15.42
CA GLU A 150 -0.83 12.25 16.87
C GLU A 150 -1.36 10.89 17.36
N ARG A 151 -2.01 10.12 16.49
CA ARG A 151 -2.59 8.80 16.81
C ARG A 151 -1.73 7.64 16.32
N VAL A 152 -0.59 7.92 15.70
CA VAL A 152 0.41 6.93 15.26
C VAL A 152 1.71 7.11 16.05
N SER A 153 2.57 6.09 16.11
CA SER A 153 3.76 6.15 16.99
C SER A 153 4.88 7.00 16.40
N PHE A 154 5.08 6.96 15.08
CA PHE A 154 6.12 7.72 14.42
C PHE A 154 5.76 8.06 12.98
N VAL A 155 6.00 9.32 12.59
CA VAL A 155 5.82 9.82 11.23
C VAL A 155 7.20 10.18 10.67
N SER A 156 7.64 9.43 9.67
CA SER A 156 8.95 9.57 9.03
C SER A 156 8.82 10.32 7.71
N THR A 157 9.55 11.42 7.59
CA THR A 157 9.74 12.14 6.32
C THR A 157 10.81 11.48 5.43
N GLY A 158 11.46 10.41 5.90
CA GLY A 158 12.59 9.77 5.22
C GLY A 158 12.22 8.88 4.03
N GLY A 159 10.93 8.59 3.80
CA GLY A 159 10.45 7.86 2.63
C GLY A 159 11.29 6.64 2.26
N GLY A 160 11.94 6.67 1.09
CA GLY A 160 12.82 5.60 0.61
C GLY A 160 14.08 5.40 1.47
N ALA A 161 14.68 6.46 2.00
CA ALA A 161 15.87 6.35 2.86
C ALA A 161 15.56 5.58 4.16
N MET A 162 14.34 5.69 4.66
CA MET A 162 13.87 4.89 5.80
C MET A 162 13.76 3.41 5.44
N LEU A 163 13.27 3.07 4.24
CA LEU A 163 13.24 1.68 3.77
C LEU A 163 14.66 1.13 3.60
N GLU A 164 15.58 1.90 3.01
CA GLU A 164 16.99 1.51 2.88
C GLU A 164 17.67 1.28 4.25
N PHE A 165 17.38 2.13 5.23
CA PHE A 165 17.87 1.94 6.60
C PHE A 165 17.34 0.63 7.20
N LEU A 166 16.08 0.30 6.98
CA LEU A 166 15.46 -0.95 7.46
C LEU A 166 15.95 -2.19 6.69
N GLU A 167 16.40 -2.03 5.45
CA GLU A 167 17.14 -3.06 4.71
C GLU A 167 18.52 -3.35 5.32
N GLY A 168 18.97 -2.55 6.31
CA GLY A 168 20.27 -2.67 6.95
C GLY A 168 21.40 -1.97 6.20
N LYS A 169 21.08 -1.12 5.22
CA LYS A 169 22.08 -0.33 4.50
C LYS A 169 22.63 0.77 5.41
N GLU A 170 23.92 1.03 5.31
CA GLU A 170 24.52 2.18 5.94
C GLU A 170 24.19 3.44 5.13
N LEU A 171 23.40 4.35 5.73
CA LEU A 171 23.08 5.61 5.09
C LEU A 171 24.29 6.55 5.12
N PRO A 172 24.73 7.12 3.98
CA PRO A 172 25.93 7.97 3.92
C PRO A 172 25.89 9.14 4.90
N GLY A 173 24.73 9.77 5.08
CA GLY A 173 24.54 10.88 6.02
C GLY A 173 24.67 10.47 7.49
N ILE A 174 24.27 9.24 7.85
CA ILE A 174 24.43 8.71 9.22
C ILE A 174 25.90 8.32 9.45
N ALA A 175 26.54 7.71 8.46
CA ALA A 175 27.95 7.34 8.54
C ALA A 175 28.85 8.56 8.79
N ALA A 176 28.60 9.66 8.06
CA ALA A 176 29.37 10.90 8.18
C ALA A 176 29.28 11.55 9.57
N MET A 177 28.21 11.32 10.34
CA MET A 177 28.08 11.84 11.72
C MET A 177 28.78 10.98 12.78
N LYS A 178 29.12 9.74 12.43
CA LYS A 178 29.83 8.81 13.34
C LYS A 178 31.35 8.90 13.22
N ALA A 179 31.85 9.59 12.20
CA ALA A 179 33.27 9.82 11.92
C ALA A 179 33.78 11.06 12.66
#